data_AF-A0A8D8T6M5-F1
#
_entry.id   AF-A0A8D8T6M5-F1
#
_cell.length_a   1.000
_cell.length_b   1.000
_cell.length_c   1.000
_cell.angle_alpha   90.00
_cell.angle_beta   90.00
_cell.angle_gamma   90.00
#
_symmetry.space_group_name_H-M   'P 1'
#
loop_
_entity.id
_entity.type
_entity.pdbx_description
1 polymer ?
#
loop_
_entity_poly.entity_id
_entity_poly.type
_entity_poly.pdbx_seq_one_letter_code
_entity_poly.pdbx_strand_id
1 'polypeptide(L)'
;MCLTAFEERLGSFSDAQIQPESLSSKLIDAAMTANSCILKTDNGPQLWRKFDTPLYRKFKLAHGFLEEQAVRFVRQKSSSLETNSRCPSLHKSNSLLENYLTNPNLGLKDVVGMGVDFLLAGIDTSAYSSCFLLYYLSTNQQVQDKLFGQMSQLSGKTSPQRTTMLVPMPRPLSKRVSAWLLLALEWGERWGSMRC
;
A
#
# COMPACT_ATOMS: atom_id res chain seq x y z
N MET A 1 4.58 -2.17 0.95
CA MET A 1 3.31 -2.74 1.44
C MET A 1 3.40 -4.26 1.69
N CYS A 2 3.80 -5.09 0.72
CA CYS A 2 3.76 -6.56 0.86
C CYS A 2 4.53 -7.11 2.08
N LEU A 3 5.70 -6.56 2.40
CA LEU A 3 6.46 -6.97 3.58
C LEU A 3 5.70 -6.70 4.89
N THR A 4 4.96 -5.61 4.98
CA THR A 4 4.22 -5.25 6.20
C THR A 4 2.92 -6.03 6.33
N ALA A 5 2.18 -6.18 5.23
CA ALA A 5 0.89 -6.84 5.23
C ALA A 5 1.00 -8.37 5.24
N PHE A 6 1.98 -8.95 4.55
CA PHE A 6 2.09 -10.39 4.33
C PHE A 6 3.41 -11.01 4.81
N GLU A 7 4.35 -10.21 5.33
CA GLU A 7 5.74 -10.62 5.57
C GLU A 7 6.49 -11.08 4.31
N GLU A 8 5.99 -10.71 3.13
CA GLU A 8 6.56 -11.11 1.86
C GLU A 8 7.56 -10.08 1.34
N ARG A 9 8.82 -10.51 1.14
CA ARG A 9 9.87 -9.68 0.56
C ARG A 9 9.97 -9.93 -0.94
N LEU A 10 9.28 -9.10 -1.72
CA LEU A 10 9.31 -9.18 -3.19
C LEU A 10 10.66 -8.81 -3.80
N GLY A 11 11.49 -8.01 -3.11
CA GLY A 11 12.73 -7.49 -3.70
C GLY A 11 12.48 -6.51 -4.85
N SER A 12 11.46 -5.64 -4.71
CA SER A 12 10.94 -4.77 -5.77
C SER A 12 11.93 -3.80 -6.41
N PHE A 13 13.09 -3.58 -5.78
CA PHE A 13 14.19 -2.76 -6.33
C PHE A 13 15.30 -3.56 -7.03
N SER A 14 15.14 -4.88 -7.16
CA SER A 14 16.08 -5.71 -7.92
C SER A 14 15.83 -5.57 -9.42
N ASP A 15 16.88 -5.74 -10.22
CA ASP A 15 16.80 -5.63 -11.70
C ASP A 15 15.70 -6.52 -12.30
N ALA A 16 15.50 -7.72 -11.74
CA ALA A 16 14.47 -8.65 -12.17
C ALA A 16 13.05 -8.16 -11.83
N GLN A 17 12.86 -7.49 -10.69
CA GLN A 17 11.56 -7.00 -10.26
C GLN A 17 11.19 -5.63 -10.82
N ILE A 18 12.16 -4.87 -11.34
CA ILE A 18 11.91 -3.61 -12.04
C ILE A 18 11.40 -3.86 -13.47
N GLN A 19 11.61 -5.06 -14.04
CA GLN A 19 11.11 -5.38 -15.37
C GLN A 19 9.57 -5.30 -15.46
N PRO A 20 9.00 -4.90 -16.62
CA PRO A 20 7.54 -4.74 -16.78
C PRO A 20 6.73 -6.00 -16.48
N GLU A 21 7.26 -7.17 -16.82
CA GLU A 21 6.57 -8.45 -16.65
C GLU A 21 6.71 -9.08 -15.26
N SER A 22 7.43 -8.40 -14.35
CA SER A 22 7.68 -8.88 -13.00
C SER A 22 6.40 -8.90 -12.15
N LEU A 23 6.44 -9.65 -11.05
CA LEU A 23 5.37 -9.64 -10.06
C LEU A 23 5.16 -8.24 -9.45
N SER A 24 6.24 -7.54 -9.10
CA SER A 24 6.15 -6.18 -8.53
C SER A 24 5.49 -5.20 -9.50
N SER A 25 5.89 -5.20 -10.77
CA SER A 25 5.34 -4.33 -11.80
C SER A 25 3.88 -4.64 -12.09
N LYS A 26 3.52 -5.92 -12.19
CA LYS A 26 2.12 -6.36 -12.38
C LYS A 26 1.22 -6.02 -11.20
N LEU A 27 1.72 -6.13 -9.97
CA LEU A 27 0.98 -5.70 -8.78
C LEU A 27 0.70 -4.20 -8.79
N ILE A 28 1.69 -3.39 -9.17
CA ILE A 28 1.52 -1.93 -9.31
C ILE A 28 0.50 -1.61 -10.40
N ASP A 29 0.64 -2.21 -11.59
CA ASP A 29 -0.28 -1.95 -12.71
C ASP A 29 -1.71 -2.39 -12.40
N ALA A 30 -1.88 -3.54 -11.75
CA ALA A 30 -3.19 -4.04 -11.34
C ALA A 30 -3.85 -3.13 -10.29
N ALA A 31 -3.11 -2.67 -9.27
CA ALA A 31 -3.62 -1.74 -8.26
C ALA A 31 -4.04 -0.41 -8.90
N MET A 32 -3.18 0.18 -9.74
CA MET A 32 -3.47 1.42 -10.46
C MET A 32 -4.69 1.27 -11.37
N THR A 33 -4.75 0.16 -12.11
CA THR A 33 -5.88 -0.13 -12.99
C THR A 33 -7.18 -0.26 -12.21
N ALA A 34 -7.19 -1.02 -11.11
CA ALA A 34 -8.37 -1.19 -10.26
C ALA A 34 -8.82 0.17 -9.70
N ASN A 35 -7.91 0.94 -9.09
CA ASN A 35 -8.18 2.27 -8.55
C ASN A 35 -8.77 3.23 -9.58
N SER A 36 -8.25 3.22 -10.82
CA SER A 36 -8.76 4.08 -11.90
C SER A 36 -10.17 3.70 -12.39
N CYS A 37 -10.61 2.46 -12.13
CA CYS A 37 -11.93 1.99 -12.52
C CYS A 37 -12.98 2.24 -11.42
N ILE A 38 -12.61 2.09 -10.14
CA ILE A 38 -13.52 2.12 -8.98
C ILE A 38 -14.41 3.37 -8.99
N LEU A 39 -13.83 4.57 -9.06
CA LEU A 39 -14.60 5.82 -8.98
C LEU A 39 -15.63 5.94 -10.12
N LYS A 40 -15.24 5.50 -11.32
CA LYS A 40 -16.11 5.54 -12.51
C LYS A 40 -17.21 4.49 -12.44
N THR A 41 -16.93 3.32 -11.85
CA THR A 41 -17.95 2.28 -11.66
C THR A 41 -18.92 2.61 -10.54
N ASP A 42 -18.46 3.23 -9.45
CA ASP A 42 -19.28 3.50 -8.26
C ASP A 42 -20.19 4.72 -8.44
N ASN A 43 -19.63 5.82 -8.96
CA ASN A 43 -20.34 7.08 -9.13
C ASN A 43 -21.06 7.21 -10.48
N GLY A 44 -20.75 6.32 -11.44
CA GLY A 44 -21.40 6.29 -12.74
C GLY A 44 -22.82 5.70 -12.71
N PRO A 45 -23.47 5.51 -13.87
CA PRO A 45 -24.83 4.96 -13.98
C PRO A 45 -24.97 3.47 -13.58
N GLN A 46 -23.93 2.86 -12.97
CA GLN A 46 -23.90 1.48 -12.46
C GLN A 46 -24.42 0.40 -13.44
N LEU A 47 -24.27 0.64 -14.74
CA LEU A 47 -24.71 -0.28 -15.81
C LEU A 47 -24.08 -1.66 -15.71
N TRP A 48 -22.92 -1.73 -15.05
CA TRP A 48 -22.20 -2.96 -14.75
C TRP A 48 -23.01 -3.98 -13.93
N ARG A 49 -24.04 -3.54 -13.20
CA ARG A 49 -24.95 -4.43 -12.47
C ARG A 49 -25.80 -5.31 -13.38
N LYS A 50 -26.03 -4.89 -14.63
CA LYS A 50 -26.86 -5.61 -15.62
C LYS A 50 -26.06 -6.13 -16.80
N PHE A 51 -25.00 -5.44 -17.20
CA PHE A 51 -24.20 -5.78 -18.37
C PHE A 51 -22.71 -5.81 -18.02
N ASP A 52 -21.95 -6.74 -18.59
CA ASP A 52 -20.50 -6.77 -18.39
C ASP A 52 -19.80 -5.68 -19.22
N THR A 53 -19.89 -4.44 -18.73
CA THR A 53 -19.31 -3.27 -19.42
C THR A 53 -17.78 -3.41 -19.55
N PRO A 54 -17.16 -2.83 -20.59
CA PRO A 54 -15.70 -2.88 -20.75
C PRO A 54 -14.92 -2.38 -19.54
N LEU A 55 -15.40 -1.32 -18.88
CA LEU A 55 -14.81 -0.76 -17.67
C LEU A 55 -14.88 -1.75 -16.49
N TYR A 56 -16.04 -2.37 -16.28
CA TYR A 56 -16.20 -3.36 -15.22
C TYR A 56 -15.38 -4.63 -15.47
N ARG A 57 -15.30 -5.09 -16.72
CA ARG A 57 -14.42 -6.20 -17.10
C ARG A 57 -12.95 -5.88 -16.85
N LYS A 58 -12.49 -4.66 -17.19
CA LYS A 58 -11.13 -4.19 -16.88
C LYS A 58 -10.88 -4.20 -15.36
N PHE A 59 -11.83 -3.70 -14.57
CA PHE A 59 -11.77 -3.76 -13.11
C PHE A 59 -11.67 -5.21 -12.60
N LYS A 60 -12.56 -6.11 -13.05
CA LYS A 60 -12.56 -7.52 -12.65
C LYS A 60 -11.22 -8.22 -12.92
N LEU A 61 -10.62 -7.97 -14.08
CA LEU A 61 -9.33 -8.59 -14.44
C LEU A 61 -8.20 -8.11 -13.53
N ALA A 62 -8.09 -6.80 -13.31
CA ALA A 62 -7.07 -6.24 -12.44
C ALA A 62 -7.27 -6.64 -10.98
N HIS A 63 -8.50 -6.53 -10.46
CA HIS A 63 -8.84 -6.95 -9.11
C HIS A 63 -8.63 -8.46 -8.91
N GLY A 64 -9.00 -9.28 -9.89
CA GLY A 64 -8.79 -10.73 -9.85
C GLY A 64 -7.32 -11.11 -9.72
N PHE A 65 -6.41 -10.38 -10.38
CA PHE A 65 -4.97 -10.57 -10.21
C PHE A 65 -4.51 -10.23 -8.78
N LEU A 66 -4.99 -9.12 -8.20
CA LEU A 66 -4.69 -8.75 -6.81
C LEU A 66 -5.19 -9.80 -5.82
N GLU A 67 -6.41 -10.30 -6.03
CA GLU A 67 -7.01 -11.38 -5.24
C GLU A 67 -6.18 -12.66 -5.33
N GLU A 68 -5.75 -13.06 -6.53
CA GLU A 68 -4.89 -14.22 -6.73
C GLU A 68 -3.59 -14.12 -5.93
N GLN A 69 -2.92 -12.96 -5.98
CA GLN A 69 -1.67 -12.77 -5.22
C GLN A 69 -1.93 -12.69 -3.71
N ALA A 70 -3.02 -12.07 -3.26
CA ALA A 70 -3.40 -12.06 -1.84
C ALA A 70 -3.64 -13.48 -1.32
N VAL A 71 -4.40 -14.30 -2.06
CA VAL A 71 -4.62 -15.71 -1.73
C VAL A 71 -3.29 -16.46 -1.63
N ARG A 72 -2.38 -16.24 -2.60
CA ARG A 72 -1.07 -16.88 -2.60
C ARG A 72 -0.27 -16.53 -1.33
N PHE A 73 -0.16 -15.25 -0.99
CA PHE A 73 0.59 -14.80 0.18
C PHE A 73 -0.02 -15.32 1.49
N VAL A 74 -1.35 -15.27 1.63
CA VAL A 74 -2.06 -15.79 2.81
C VAL A 74 -1.85 -17.29 2.96
N ARG A 75 -1.94 -18.06 1.88
CA ARG A 75 -1.72 -19.53 1.90
C ARG A 75 -0.28 -19.88 2.26
N GLN A 76 0.69 -19.19 1.69
CA GLN A 76 2.11 -19.39 2.04
C GLN A 76 2.32 -19.20 3.54
N LYS A 77 1.76 -18.12 4.09
CA LYS A 77 1.88 -17.83 5.52
C LYS A 77 1.17 -18.85 6.40
N SER A 78 -0.05 -19.25 6.04
CA SER A 78 -0.81 -20.28 6.76
C SER A 78 -0.03 -21.59 6.85
N SER A 79 0.56 -22.06 5.74
CA SER A 79 1.36 -23.29 5.71
C SER A 79 2.62 -23.20 6.59
N SER A 80 3.26 -22.02 6.64
CA SER A 80 4.41 -21.80 7.53
C SER A 80 4.01 -21.87 9.01
N LEU A 81 2.81 -21.38 9.38
CA LEU A 81 2.33 -21.44 10.77
C LEU A 81 2.09 -22.88 11.23
N GLU A 82 1.45 -23.71 10.41
CA GLU A 82 1.23 -25.14 10.70
C GLU A 82 2.54 -25.92 10.91
N THR A 83 3.61 -25.48 10.25
CA THR A 83 4.94 -26.09 10.42
C THR A 83 5.60 -25.61 11.71
N ASN A 84 5.48 -24.32 12.02
CA ASN A 84 6.13 -23.69 13.16
C ASN A 84 5.47 -24.03 14.52
N SER A 85 4.16 -24.33 14.53
CA SER A 85 3.44 -24.84 15.72
C SER A 85 4.03 -26.14 16.29
N ARG A 86 4.81 -26.89 15.49
CA ARG A 86 5.49 -28.12 15.92
C ARG A 86 6.78 -27.86 16.70
N CYS A 87 7.30 -26.63 16.67
CA CYS A 87 8.49 -26.20 17.42
C CYS A 87 8.30 -24.74 17.91
N PRO A 88 7.66 -24.52 19.07
CA PRO A 88 7.37 -23.19 19.57
C PRO A 88 8.66 -22.43 19.90
N SER A 89 8.90 -21.28 19.26
CA SER A 89 9.93 -20.34 19.71
C SER A 89 9.33 -19.41 20.76
N LEU A 90 9.99 -19.33 21.93
CA LEU A 90 9.40 -18.80 23.17
C LEU A 90 9.13 -17.28 23.19
N HIS A 91 9.45 -16.51 22.13
CA HIS A 91 9.43 -15.03 22.18
C HIS A 91 9.13 -14.31 20.85
N LYS A 92 8.45 -14.91 19.86
CA LYS A 92 8.12 -14.20 18.62
C LYS A 92 6.81 -13.40 18.78
N SER A 93 6.87 -12.08 18.61
CA SER A 93 5.66 -11.26 18.44
C SER A 93 4.94 -11.66 17.16
N ASN A 94 3.64 -11.91 17.23
CA ASN A 94 2.84 -12.26 16.07
C ASN A 94 2.82 -11.12 15.04
N SER A 95 2.98 -11.46 13.76
CA SER A 95 2.82 -10.50 12.67
C SER A 95 1.35 -10.11 12.48
N LEU A 96 1.12 -9.04 11.71
CA LEU A 96 -0.25 -8.59 11.40
C LEU A 96 -1.07 -9.75 10.81
N LEU A 97 -0.57 -10.39 9.76
CA LEU A 97 -1.23 -11.51 9.12
C LEU A 97 -1.41 -12.72 10.05
N GLU A 98 -0.43 -13.02 10.92
CA GLU A 98 -0.55 -14.08 11.92
C GLU A 98 -1.71 -13.80 12.90
N ASN A 99 -1.88 -12.55 13.33
CA ASN A 99 -3.00 -12.16 14.19
C ASN A 99 -4.35 -12.30 13.47
N TYR A 100 -4.41 -11.99 12.17
CA TYR A 100 -5.63 -12.20 11.38
C TYR A 100 -5.94 -13.68 11.18
N LEU A 101 -4.94 -14.51 10.89
CA LEU A 101 -5.10 -15.95 10.67
C LEU A 101 -5.46 -16.73 11.95
N THR A 102 -5.02 -16.27 13.11
CA THR A 102 -5.30 -16.93 14.39
C THR A 102 -6.58 -16.42 15.07
N ASN A 103 -7.23 -15.40 14.51
CA ASN A 103 -8.47 -14.85 15.06
C ASN A 103 -9.66 -15.75 14.72
N PRO A 104 -10.34 -16.37 15.72
CA PRO A 104 -11.45 -17.28 15.47
C PRO A 104 -12.70 -16.63 14.88
N ASN A 105 -12.79 -15.29 14.94
CA ASN A 105 -13.91 -14.53 14.38
C ASN A 105 -13.73 -14.21 12.88
N LEU A 106 -12.59 -14.56 12.28
CA LEU A 106 -12.28 -14.24 10.89
C LEU A 106 -12.15 -15.52 10.07
N GLY A 107 -12.87 -15.57 8.96
CA GLY A 107 -12.72 -16.61 7.97
C GLY A 107 -11.56 -16.32 7.02
N LEU A 108 -11.09 -17.35 6.31
CA LEU A 108 -10.04 -17.19 5.30
C LEU A 108 -10.40 -16.13 4.24
N LYS A 109 -11.68 -16.03 3.86
CA LYS A 109 -12.15 -15.01 2.91
C LYS A 109 -11.97 -13.59 3.44
N ASP A 110 -12.19 -13.37 4.74
CA ASP A 110 -12.01 -12.06 5.38
C ASP A 110 -10.54 -11.66 5.38
N VAL A 111 -9.66 -12.62 5.70
CA VAL A 111 -8.20 -12.41 5.68
C VAL A 111 -7.70 -12.13 4.26
N VAL A 112 -8.20 -12.86 3.26
CA VAL A 112 -7.87 -12.60 1.86
C VAL A 112 -8.38 -11.22 1.42
N GLY A 113 -9.62 -10.87 1.74
CA GLY A 113 -10.20 -9.56 1.41
C GLY A 113 -9.38 -8.41 2.00
N MET A 114 -9.01 -8.52 3.27
CA MET A 114 -8.11 -7.56 3.93
C MET A 114 -6.73 -7.48 3.24
N GLY A 115 -6.20 -8.61 2.75
CA GLY A 115 -5.01 -8.63 1.91
C GLY A 115 -5.18 -7.85 0.60
N VAL A 116 -6.31 -8.04 -0.09
CA VAL A 116 -6.63 -7.28 -1.31
C VAL A 116 -6.73 -5.79 -1.02
N ASP A 117 -7.38 -5.40 0.09
CA ASP A 117 -7.49 -4.00 0.51
C ASP A 117 -6.11 -3.37 0.75
N PHE A 118 -5.18 -4.10 1.38
CA PHE A 118 -3.81 -3.64 1.57
C PHE A 118 -3.07 -3.41 0.24
N LEU A 119 -3.24 -4.31 -0.73
CA LEU A 119 -2.62 -4.17 -2.05
C LEU A 119 -3.21 -2.96 -2.80
N LEU A 120 -4.54 -2.85 -2.81
CA LEU A 120 -5.26 -1.84 -3.57
C LEU A 120 -5.06 -0.41 -3.01
N ALA A 121 -5.20 -0.24 -1.69
CA ALA A 121 -5.07 1.06 -1.05
C ALA A 121 -3.59 1.45 -0.84
N GLY A 122 -2.71 0.47 -0.63
CA GLY A 122 -1.36 0.72 -0.12
C GLY A 122 -0.31 1.07 -1.15
N ILE A 123 -0.45 0.56 -2.38
CA ILE A 123 0.60 0.67 -3.40
C ILE A 123 0.70 2.10 -3.92
N ASP A 124 -0.36 2.63 -4.51
CA ASP A 124 -0.30 3.93 -5.19
C ASP A 124 -0.31 5.12 -4.22
N THR A 125 -1.08 5.04 -3.14
CA THR A 125 -1.26 6.19 -2.21
C THR A 125 0.05 6.58 -1.52
N SER A 126 0.81 5.59 -1.06
CA SER A 126 2.08 5.81 -0.38
C SER A 126 3.17 6.27 -1.35
N ALA A 127 3.18 5.73 -2.57
CA ALA A 127 4.07 6.15 -3.64
C ALA A 127 3.83 7.61 -4.02
N TYR A 128 2.58 7.98 -4.32
CA TYR A 128 2.23 9.35 -4.66
C TYR A 128 2.49 10.32 -3.52
N SER A 129 2.12 9.97 -2.28
CA SER A 129 2.39 10.82 -1.12
C SER A 129 3.90 11.09 -0.96
N SER A 130 4.74 10.08 -1.19
CA SER A 130 6.19 10.20 -1.14
C SER A 130 6.72 11.08 -2.28
N CYS A 131 6.20 10.91 -3.50
CA CYS A 131 6.55 11.78 -4.63
C CYS A 131 6.20 13.24 -4.36
N PHE A 132 4.99 13.52 -3.83
CA PHE A 132 4.58 14.87 -3.46
C PHE A 132 5.48 15.46 -2.37
N LEU A 133 5.77 14.68 -1.33
CA LEU A 133 6.68 15.12 -0.27
C LEU A 133 8.04 15.52 -0.85
N LEU A 134 8.64 14.67 -1.68
CA LEU A 134 9.94 14.94 -2.30
C LEU A 134 9.90 16.16 -3.22
N TYR A 135 8.83 16.32 -4.00
CA TYR A 135 8.63 17.49 -4.85
C TYR A 135 8.55 18.79 -4.04
N TYR A 136 7.81 18.80 -2.94
CA TYR A 136 7.72 20.00 -2.10
C TYR A 136 9.01 20.26 -1.33
N LEU A 137 9.75 19.22 -0.92
CA LEU A 137 11.05 19.40 -0.30
C LEU A 137 12.08 19.99 -1.29
N SER A 138 12.11 19.49 -2.54
CA SER A 138 13.08 19.96 -3.54
C SER A 138 12.82 21.40 -4.00
N THR A 139 11.57 21.88 -3.89
CA THR A 139 11.19 23.26 -4.24
C THR A 139 11.24 24.23 -3.06
N ASN A 140 11.52 23.77 -1.85
CA ASN A 140 11.56 24.59 -0.63
C ASN A 140 12.83 24.31 0.19
N GLN A 141 13.98 24.81 -0.28
CA GLN A 141 15.31 24.54 0.32
C GLN A 141 15.36 24.81 1.83
N GLN A 142 14.77 25.92 2.31
CA GLN A 142 14.74 26.24 3.73
C GLN A 142 14.07 25.14 4.59
N VAL A 143 12.99 24.53 4.07
CA VAL A 143 12.29 23.43 4.75
C VAL A 143 13.13 22.16 4.71
N GLN A 144 13.77 21.90 3.57
CA GLN A 144 14.67 20.76 3.40
C GLN A 144 15.88 20.83 4.36
N ASP A 145 16.53 21.99 4.46
CA ASP A 145 17.69 22.20 5.35
C ASP A 145 17.30 22.05 6.81
N LYS A 146 16.12 22.57 7.19
CA LYS A 146 15.57 22.39 8.54
C LYS A 146 15.32 20.92 8.85
N LEU A 147 14.67 20.19 7.93
CA LEU A 147 14.40 18.75 8.09
C LEU A 147 15.71 17.96 8.19
N PHE A 148 16.70 18.28 7.35
CA PHE A 148 18.02 17.67 7.40
C PHE A 148 18.70 17.91 8.76
N GLY A 149 18.74 19.16 9.24
CA GLY A 149 19.30 19.49 10.54
C GLY A 149 18.62 18.75 11.70
N GLN A 150 17.29 18.60 11.66
CA GLN A 150 16.54 17.79 12.64
C GLN A 150 16.94 16.31 12.56
N MET A 151 17.05 15.75 11.36
CA MET A 151 17.41 14.34 11.17
C MET A 151 18.86 14.05 11.58
N SER A 152 19.80 14.94 11.28
CA SER A 152 21.21 14.81 11.68
C SER A 152 21.38 14.82 13.20
N GLN A 153 20.62 15.65 13.92
CA GLN A 153 20.63 15.68 15.38
C GLN A 153 20.09 14.39 16.02
N LEU A 154 19.13 13.73 15.36
CA LEU A 154 18.58 12.45 15.81
C LEU A 154 19.56 11.31 15.54
N SER A 155 20.20 11.30 14.36
CA SER A 155 21.15 10.25 13.98
C SER A 155 22.39 10.19 14.88
N GLY A 156 22.78 11.31 15.50
CA GLY A 156 23.88 11.34 16.48
C GLY A 156 23.52 10.83 17.88
N LYS A 157 22.23 10.55 18.16
CA LYS A 157 21.73 10.24 19.51
C LYS A 157 21.21 8.80 19.71
N THR A 158 21.08 7.99 18.66
CA THR A 158 20.37 6.70 18.78
C THR A 158 21.29 5.47 18.75
N SER A 159 21.36 4.80 19.91
CA SER A 159 21.46 3.34 20.06
C SER A 159 20.25 2.63 19.40
N PRO A 160 20.30 1.31 19.14
CA PRO A 160 19.42 0.66 18.17
C PRO A 160 18.02 0.38 18.73
N GLN A 161 17.18 1.41 18.85
CA GLN A 161 15.74 1.25 19.02
C GLN A 161 15.01 1.98 17.90
N ARG A 162 14.64 1.20 16.87
CA ARG A 162 14.09 1.65 15.58
C ARG A 162 12.64 2.15 15.66
N THR A 163 12.00 2.12 16.83
CA THR A 163 10.56 2.35 16.98
C THR A 163 10.19 3.74 17.50
N THR A 164 11.16 4.54 17.96
CA THR A 164 10.89 5.87 18.58
C THR A 164 11.36 7.02 17.66
N MET A 165 11.04 6.96 16.37
CA MET A 165 11.32 8.06 15.41
C MET A 165 10.05 8.81 14.98
N LEU A 166 9.00 8.81 15.79
CA LEU A 166 7.90 9.76 15.63
C LEU A 166 8.33 11.08 16.29
N VAL A 167 9.03 11.92 15.53
CA VAL A 167 9.13 13.34 15.89
C VAL A 167 7.69 13.88 15.84
N PRO A 168 7.20 14.57 16.88
CA PRO A 168 5.92 15.25 16.79
C PRO A 168 5.99 16.24 15.63
N MET A 169 5.30 15.94 14.53
CA MET A 169 5.08 16.92 13.47
C MET A 169 4.42 18.12 14.14
N PRO A 170 4.99 19.34 14.05
CA PRO A 170 4.32 20.52 14.56
C PRO A 170 2.93 20.59 13.91
N ARG A 171 1.91 20.84 14.73
CA ARG A 171 0.50 20.84 14.29
C ARG A 171 0.39 21.68 13.01
N PRO A 172 -0.24 21.18 11.94
CA PRO A 172 -0.43 21.98 10.74
C PRO A 172 -1.20 23.24 11.13
N LEU A 173 -0.53 24.39 11.02
CA LEU A 173 -1.21 25.67 11.06
C LEU A 173 -2.09 25.74 9.81
N SER A 174 -3.39 25.74 10.05
CA SER A 174 -4.51 25.94 9.10
C SER A 174 -5.25 24.70 8.61
N LYS A 175 -6.56 24.91 8.44
CA LYS A 175 -7.66 24.03 8.04
C LYS A 175 -7.53 23.41 6.63
N ARG A 176 -6.32 23.09 6.17
CA ARG A 176 -6.04 22.67 4.78
C ARG A 176 -5.87 21.16 4.58
N VAL A 177 -5.85 20.35 5.64
CA VAL A 177 -5.70 18.88 5.52
C VAL A 177 -6.94 18.23 4.86
N SER A 178 -8.13 18.78 5.08
CA SER A 178 -9.36 18.34 4.39
C SER A 178 -9.35 18.66 2.89
N ALA A 179 -8.71 19.77 2.50
CA ALA A 179 -8.51 20.10 1.08
C ALA A 179 -7.50 19.15 0.42
N TRP A 180 -6.53 18.60 1.17
CA TRP A 180 -5.54 17.65 0.62
C TRP A 180 -6.14 16.29 0.24
N LEU A 181 -7.05 15.75 1.04
CA LEU A 181 -7.76 14.50 0.71
C LEU A 181 -8.69 14.67 -0.50
N LEU A 182 -9.39 15.82 -0.58
CA LEU A 182 -10.24 16.14 -1.72
C LEU A 182 -9.42 16.42 -2.98
N LEU A 183 -8.29 17.12 -2.87
CA LEU A 183 -7.38 17.37 -3.98
C LEU A 183 -6.70 16.08 -4.45
N ALA A 184 -6.33 15.16 -3.56
CA ALA A 184 -5.76 13.86 -3.94
C ALA A 184 -6.75 13.00 -4.74
N LEU A 185 -8.04 13.05 -4.38
CA LEU A 185 -9.13 12.38 -5.11
C LEU A 185 -9.48 13.10 -6.44
N GLU A 186 -9.55 14.43 -6.45
CA GLU A 186 -9.81 15.22 -7.67
C GLU A 186 -8.63 15.20 -8.67
N TRP A 187 -7.39 15.16 -8.19
CA TRP A 187 -6.20 15.16 -9.07
C TRP A 187 -5.80 13.78 -9.58
N GLY A 188 -6.25 12.70 -8.93
CA GLY A 188 -6.14 11.35 -9.48
C GLY A 188 -6.82 11.21 -10.85
N GLU A 189 -7.94 11.92 -11.06
CA GLU A 189 -8.62 12.00 -12.36
C GLU A 189 -7.86 12.85 -13.38
N ARG A 190 -7.20 13.92 -12.94
CA ARG A 190 -6.52 14.89 -13.81
C ARG A 190 -5.18 14.37 -14.35
N TRP A 191 -4.47 13.55 -13.57
CA TRP A 191 -3.18 12.99 -14.00
C TRP A 191 -3.33 11.87 -15.05
N GLY A 192 -4.47 11.18 -15.08
CA GLY A 192 -4.82 10.26 -16.17
C GLY A 192 -4.84 10.93 -17.55
N SER A 193 -5.03 12.26 -17.61
CA SER A 193 -5.07 13.07 -18.84
C SER A 193 -3.75 13.78 -19.17
N MET A 194 -2.72 13.69 -18.31
CA MET A 194 -1.43 14.40 -18.46
C MET A 194 -0.25 13.46 -18.80
N ARG A 195 -0.54 12.27 -19.33
CA ARG A 195 0.47 11.49 -20.05
C ARG A 195 0.55 11.99 -21.48
N CYS A 196 1.72 12.50 -21.87
CA CYS A 196 2.16 12.57 -23.26
C CYS A 196 2.10 11.17 -23.90
#